data_AF-A0A9P1DTV4-F1
#
_entry.id   AF-A0A9P1DTV4-F1
#
_cell.length_a   1.000
_cell.length_b   1.000
_cell.length_c   1.000
_cell.angle_alpha   90.00
_cell.angle_beta   90.00
_cell.angle_gamma   90.00
#
_symmetry.space_group_name_H-M   'P 1'
#
loop_
_entity.id
_entity.type
_entity.pdbx_description
1 polymer ?
#
loop_
_entity_poly.entity_id
_entity_poly.type
_entity_poly.pdbx_seq_one_letter_code
_entity_poly.pdbx_strand_id
1 'polypeptide(L)'
;MASNALPPALSSMSVSLPEQQVLQALLDATFLRRRSMDRRGPLPRRLRLRAAAAAGAASRKEFDLWRRPPIRTQRFGETRGVESRINECYLFHGTCWQNAVDILRRGFRSPEAPEAPKAIPRTLRIAPMLRGGIFLAECSSKADEYSDPSPGENLTPCTLLLCRALLGKPLRLRHGERRQRVKDMLEAAQADSVVVDLESTCHSYREFVFADPCQVLPEYLLVYERIFRSKPKKW
;
A
#
# COMPACT_ATOMS: atom_id res chain seq x y z
N MET A 1 9.47 -29.15 3.25
CA MET A 1 8.75 -28.26 2.31
C MET A 1 7.59 -27.63 3.09
N ALA A 2 7.71 -26.37 3.52
CA ALA A 2 6.63 -25.70 4.23
C ALA A 2 5.46 -25.46 3.25
N SER A 3 4.25 -25.81 3.68
CA SER A 3 3.02 -25.72 2.89
C SER A 3 2.76 -24.28 2.44
N ASN A 4 2.57 -24.08 1.13
CA ASN A 4 2.16 -22.81 0.49
C ASN A 4 0.68 -22.46 0.73
N ALA A 5 -0.02 -23.18 1.61
CA ALA A 5 -1.42 -22.92 1.90
C ALA A 5 -1.56 -21.69 2.79
N LEU A 6 -2.56 -20.86 2.51
CA LEU A 6 -3.06 -19.91 3.51
C LEU A 6 -3.36 -20.70 4.80
N PRO A 7 -3.10 -20.13 5.99
CA PRO A 7 -3.51 -20.79 7.22
C PRO A 7 -5.02 -21.07 7.17
N PRO A 8 -5.50 -22.14 7.82
CA PRO A 8 -6.88 -22.61 7.68
C PRO A 8 -7.95 -21.52 7.86
N ALA A 9 -7.70 -20.56 8.74
CA ALA A 9 -8.59 -19.41 8.99
C ALA A 9 -8.76 -18.45 7.80
N LEU A 10 -7.82 -18.43 6.85
CA LEU A 10 -7.84 -17.60 5.64
C LEU A 10 -8.16 -18.41 4.38
N SER A 11 -8.08 -19.74 4.45
CA SER A 11 -8.43 -20.62 3.33
C SER A 11 -9.91 -20.52 2.95
N SER A 12 -10.79 -20.35 3.93
CA SER A 12 -12.22 -20.09 3.71
C SER A 12 -12.51 -18.70 3.09
N MET A 13 -11.55 -17.79 3.16
CA MET A 13 -11.63 -16.42 2.61
C MET A 13 -10.92 -16.30 1.26
N SER A 14 -10.43 -17.42 0.70
CA SER A 14 -9.70 -17.43 -0.55
C SER A 14 -10.58 -16.94 -1.70
N VAL A 15 -10.02 -16.09 -2.55
CA VAL A 15 -10.74 -15.59 -3.72
C VAL A 15 -10.66 -16.58 -4.88
N SER A 16 -11.66 -16.54 -5.77
CA SER A 16 -11.76 -17.43 -6.93
C SER A 16 -10.56 -17.26 -7.88
N LEU A 17 -10.26 -18.28 -8.70
CA LEU A 17 -9.15 -18.22 -9.66
C LEU A 17 -9.26 -17.03 -10.64
N PRO A 18 -10.44 -16.70 -11.22
CA PRO A 18 -10.59 -15.50 -12.03
C PRO A 18 -10.25 -14.21 -11.26
N GLU A 19 -10.68 -14.11 -10.00
CA GLU A 19 -10.36 -12.96 -9.15
C GLU A 19 -8.85 -12.86 -8.88
N GLN A 20 -8.17 -13.99 -8.63
CA GLN A 20 -6.71 -14.03 -8.50
C GLN A 20 -5.99 -13.56 -9.77
N GLN A 21 -6.51 -13.87 -10.96
CA GLN A 21 -5.94 -13.41 -12.23
C GLN A 21 -6.07 -11.89 -12.38
N VAL A 22 -7.21 -11.31 -12.00
CA VAL A 22 -7.41 -9.85 -11.98
C VAL A 22 -6.43 -9.18 -11.01
N LEU A 23 -6.29 -9.72 -9.80
CA LEU A 23 -5.35 -9.21 -8.79
C LEU A 23 -3.89 -9.33 -9.26
N GLN A 24 -3.52 -10.41 -9.93
CA GLN A 24 -2.20 -10.56 -10.55
C GLN A 24 -1.97 -9.52 -11.65
N ALA A 25 -2.96 -9.27 -12.51
CA ALA A 25 -2.86 -8.25 -13.56
C ALA A 25 -2.70 -6.84 -12.95
N LEU A 26 -3.40 -6.56 -11.84
CA LEU A 26 -3.24 -5.31 -11.09
C LEU A 26 -1.82 -5.16 -10.51
N LEU A 27 -1.27 -6.22 -9.91
CA LEU A 27 0.12 -6.21 -9.42
C LEU A 27 1.08 -5.87 -10.56
N ASP A 28 0.92 -6.49 -11.73
CA ASP A 28 1.79 -6.28 -12.88
C ASP A 28 1.65 -4.86 -13.48
N ALA A 29 0.43 -4.37 -13.64
CA ALA A 29 0.15 -3.04 -14.19
C ALA A 29 0.67 -1.90 -13.32
N THR A 30 0.79 -2.15 -12.00
CA THR A 30 1.26 -1.17 -11.00
C THR A 30 2.70 -1.39 -10.56
N PHE A 31 3.39 -2.40 -11.13
CA PHE A 31 4.78 -2.68 -10.81
C PHE A 31 5.72 -1.77 -11.62
N LEU A 32 6.45 -0.90 -10.94
CA LEU A 32 7.50 -0.10 -11.56
C LEU A 32 8.88 -0.68 -11.23
N ARG A 33 9.72 -0.82 -12.26
CA ARG A 33 11.15 -1.19 -12.07
C ARG A 33 11.96 0.02 -11.66
N ARG A 34 11.70 0.50 -10.45
CA ARG A 34 12.32 1.70 -9.90
C ARG A 34 12.80 1.41 -8.47
N ARG A 35 14.06 1.74 -8.21
CA ARG A 35 14.66 1.62 -6.88
C ARG A 35 14.42 2.91 -6.11
N SER A 36 13.84 2.82 -4.91
CA SER A 36 13.79 3.93 -3.97
C SER A 36 14.84 3.74 -2.84
N MET A 37 15.01 4.76 -1.99
CA MET A 37 15.88 4.68 -0.81
C MET A 37 15.38 3.69 0.26
N ASP A 38 14.11 3.28 0.20
CA ASP A 38 13.52 2.36 1.16
C ASP A 38 13.76 0.88 0.80
N ARG A 39 14.09 0.59 -0.47
CA ARG A 39 14.34 -0.78 -0.93
C ARG A 39 15.55 -1.38 -0.22
N ARG A 40 15.29 -2.42 0.58
CA ARG A 40 16.30 -3.34 1.09
C ARG A 40 16.48 -4.49 0.11
N GLY A 41 17.72 -4.77 -0.30
CA GLY A 41 18.04 -5.89 -1.19
C GLY A 41 17.81 -5.65 -2.69
N PRO A 42 17.88 -6.72 -3.51
CA PRO A 42 17.75 -6.63 -4.96
C PRO A 42 16.34 -6.24 -5.40
N LEU A 43 16.22 -5.56 -6.54
CA LEU A 43 14.94 -5.22 -7.13
C LEU A 43 14.37 -6.43 -7.90
N PRO A 44 13.16 -6.92 -7.58
CA PRO A 44 12.53 -7.99 -8.35
C PRO A 44 12.15 -7.52 -9.76
N ARG A 45 11.97 -8.48 -10.68
CA ARG A 45 11.43 -8.22 -12.03
C ARG A 45 9.92 -8.08 -12.05
N ARG A 46 9.24 -8.79 -11.14
CA ARG A 46 7.79 -8.98 -11.04
C ARG A 46 7.42 -9.53 -9.65
N LEU A 47 6.20 -9.25 -9.21
CA LEU A 47 5.57 -9.92 -8.06
C LEU A 47 4.58 -10.98 -8.58
N ARG A 48 4.76 -12.23 -8.18
CA ARG A 48 3.86 -13.34 -8.55
C ARG A 48 2.94 -13.65 -7.39
N LEU A 49 1.64 -13.39 -7.57
CA LEU A 49 0.60 -13.77 -6.63
C LEU A 49 0.59 -15.29 -6.45
N ARG A 50 0.50 -15.73 -5.20
CA ARG A 50 0.38 -17.13 -4.79
C ARG A 50 -1.00 -17.44 -4.26
N ALA A 51 -1.54 -16.53 -3.47
CA ALA A 51 -2.88 -16.62 -2.95
C ALA A 51 -3.41 -15.22 -2.66
N ALA A 52 -4.73 -15.08 -2.65
CA ALA A 52 -5.39 -13.88 -2.16
C ALA A 52 -6.63 -14.26 -1.36
N ALA A 53 -6.95 -13.44 -0.36
CA ALA A 53 -8.15 -13.57 0.45
C ALA A 53 -8.86 -12.22 0.55
N ALA A 54 -10.20 -12.22 0.49
CA ALA A 54 -11.01 -11.02 0.68
C ALA A 54 -11.38 -10.85 2.16
N ALA A 55 -11.22 -9.64 2.70
CA ALA A 55 -11.70 -9.27 4.01
C ALA A 55 -13.19 -8.89 3.92
N GLY A 56 -14.03 -9.41 4.82
CA GLY A 56 -15.46 -9.09 4.84
C GLY A 56 -15.70 -7.57 5.02
N ALA A 57 -16.63 -7.02 4.25
CA ALA A 57 -16.86 -5.58 4.14
C ALA A 57 -17.51 -4.95 5.38
N ALA A 58 -16.93 -3.87 5.91
CA ALA A 58 -17.61 -2.94 6.83
C ALA A 58 -18.19 -1.73 6.05
N SER A 59 -19.29 -1.17 6.55
CA SER A 59 -20.24 -0.31 5.82
C SER A 59 -19.76 1.12 5.49
N ARG A 60 -20.39 1.69 4.46
CA ARG A 60 -20.04 2.94 3.75
C ARG A 60 -20.67 4.19 4.39
N LYS A 61 -20.04 5.36 4.22
CA LYS A 61 -20.67 6.70 4.31
C LYS A 61 -20.18 7.61 3.16
N GLU A 62 -21.12 8.34 2.54
CA GLU A 62 -20.94 9.20 1.34
C GLU A 62 -20.51 10.62 1.67
N PHE A 63 -19.71 11.28 0.80
CA PHE A 63 -19.46 12.75 0.77
C PHE A 63 -18.98 13.24 -0.64
N ASP A 64 -18.72 14.55 -0.81
CA ASP A 64 -18.83 15.25 -2.11
C ASP A 64 -17.50 15.82 -2.72
N LEU A 65 -17.60 16.16 -4.02
CA LEU A 65 -16.66 16.24 -5.16
C LEU A 65 -15.31 17.02 -5.11
N TRP A 66 -14.27 16.44 -5.75
CA TRP A 66 -13.09 17.11 -6.39
C TRP A 66 -12.50 16.28 -7.56
N ARG A 67 -11.87 16.89 -8.58
CA ARG A 67 -11.21 16.18 -9.72
C ARG A 67 -9.67 16.35 -9.71
N ARG A 68 -8.92 15.25 -9.94
CA ARG A 68 -7.45 15.19 -9.95
C ARG A 68 -6.90 14.07 -10.87
N PRO A 69 -5.58 14.05 -11.19
CA PRO A 69 -4.99 13.08 -12.13
C PRO A 69 -5.19 11.62 -11.70
N PRO A 70 -5.22 10.69 -12.67
CA PRO A 70 -5.60 9.30 -12.41
C PRO A 70 -4.59 8.59 -11.48
N ILE A 71 -5.11 7.88 -10.48
CA ILE A 71 -4.34 6.95 -9.63
C ILE A 71 -4.11 5.66 -10.44
N ARG A 72 -2.96 5.01 -10.29
CA ARG A 72 -2.62 3.83 -11.12
C ARG A 72 -3.59 2.65 -10.97
N THR A 73 -4.29 2.57 -9.85
CA THR A 73 -5.32 1.58 -9.57
C THR A 73 -6.73 2.00 -10.00
N GLN A 74 -6.91 3.19 -10.60
CA GLN A 74 -8.22 3.75 -10.93
C GLN A 74 -9.08 2.80 -11.76
N ARG A 75 -8.52 2.20 -12.82
CA ARG A 75 -9.27 1.24 -13.67
C ARG A 75 -9.77 0.03 -12.90
N PHE A 76 -9.02 -0.44 -11.90
CA PHE A 76 -9.47 -1.52 -11.02
C PHE A 76 -10.53 -1.04 -10.03
N GLY A 77 -10.44 0.21 -9.55
CA GLY A 77 -11.48 0.82 -8.72
C GLY A 77 -12.82 0.98 -9.45
N GLU A 78 -12.79 1.43 -10.71
CA GLU A 78 -13.98 1.62 -11.54
C GLU A 78 -14.80 0.33 -11.69
N THR A 79 -14.14 -0.83 -11.82
CA THR A 79 -14.82 -2.13 -11.90
C THR A 79 -15.35 -2.66 -10.56
N ARG A 80 -15.03 -1.99 -9.45
CA ARG A 80 -15.38 -2.38 -8.07
C ARG A 80 -16.30 -1.38 -7.37
N GLY A 81 -16.79 -0.38 -8.11
CA GLY A 81 -17.69 0.64 -7.58
C GLY A 81 -17.05 1.48 -6.48
N VAL A 82 -15.81 1.94 -6.72
CA VAL A 82 -15.24 3.01 -5.89
C VAL A 82 -15.97 4.33 -6.15
N GLU A 83 -16.25 5.08 -5.09
CA GLU A 83 -16.92 6.37 -5.19
C GLU A 83 -15.91 7.48 -5.55
N SER A 84 -15.94 7.91 -6.80
CA SER A 84 -15.09 8.99 -7.30
C SER A 84 -15.30 10.33 -6.57
N ARG A 85 -16.50 10.60 -6.04
CA ARG A 85 -16.84 11.86 -5.36
C ARG A 85 -16.02 12.08 -4.08
N ILE A 86 -15.71 11.02 -3.35
CA ILE A 86 -14.89 11.06 -2.12
C ILE A 86 -13.41 10.76 -2.36
N ASN A 87 -12.97 10.74 -3.63
CA ASN A 87 -11.65 10.28 -4.03
C ASN A 87 -11.34 8.89 -3.44
N GLU A 88 -12.33 7.98 -3.48
CA GLU A 88 -12.10 6.59 -3.09
C GLU A 88 -11.23 5.90 -4.13
N CYS A 89 -10.20 5.21 -3.67
CA CYS A 89 -9.28 4.50 -4.54
C CYS A 89 -8.74 3.23 -3.88
N TYR A 90 -8.17 2.35 -4.70
CA TYR A 90 -7.40 1.23 -4.19
C TYR A 90 -5.94 1.62 -4.02
N LEU A 91 -5.34 1.31 -2.88
CA LEU A 91 -3.92 1.53 -2.64
C LEU A 91 -3.32 0.31 -1.92
N PHE A 92 -2.03 0.07 -2.13
CA PHE A 92 -1.30 -1.04 -1.52
C PHE A 92 -0.68 -0.63 -0.19
N HIS A 93 -0.82 -1.47 0.82
CA HIS A 93 -0.06 -1.40 2.06
C HIS A 93 0.95 -2.54 2.13
N GLY A 94 2.23 -2.21 2.27
CA GLY A 94 3.28 -3.19 2.49
C GLY A 94 3.53 -3.42 3.97
N THR A 95 3.50 -4.67 4.41
CA THR A 95 3.75 -5.03 5.81
C THR A 95 4.13 -6.52 5.92
N CYS A 96 4.58 -6.95 7.10
CA CYS A 96 4.85 -8.37 7.36
C CYS A 96 3.54 -9.17 7.60
N TRP A 97 3.62 -10.50 7.50
CA TRP A 97 2.46 -11.38 7.66
C TRP A 97 1.69 -11.15 8.96
N GLN A 98 2.40 -11.07 10.09
CA GLN A 98 1.77 -10.89 11.41
C GLN A 98 0.98 -9.58 11.48
N ASN A 99 1.55 -8.48 10.97
CA ASN A 99 0.90 -7.19 10.94
C ASN A 99 -0.30 -7.18 9.99
N ALA A 100 -0.19 -7.83 8.82
CA ALA A 100 -1.29 -7.93 7.87
C ALA A 100 -2.50 -8.65 8.50
N VAL A 101 -2.26 -9.77 9.18
CA VAL A 101 -3.32 -10.51 9.89
C VAL A 101 -3.93 -9.68 11.02
N ASP A 102 -3.12 -8.93 11.78
CA ASP A 102 -3.63 -8.07 12.86
C ASP A 102 -4.48 -6.92 12.31
N ILE A 103 -4.04 -6.27 11.22
CA ILE A 103 -4.80 -5.23 10.51
C ILE A 103 -6.13 -5.79 9.98
N LEU A 104 -6.15 -6.99 9.42
CA LEU A 104 -7.39 -7.62 8.94
C LEU A 104 -8.37 -7.94 10.07
N ARG A 105 -7.87 -8.23 11.27
CA ARG A 105 -8.71 -8.57 12.44
C ARG A 105 -9.24 -7.33 13.16
N ARG A 106 -8.43 -6.28 13.25
CA ARG A 106 -8.68 -5.14 14.14
C ARG A 106 -8.82 -3.80 13.40
N GLY A 107 -8.63 -3.79 12.09
CA GLY A 107 -8.43 -2.57 11.31
C GLY A 107 -7.03 -1.97 11.54
N PHE A 108 -6.77 -0.86 10.85
CA PHE A 108 -5.61 -0.04 11.19
C PHE A 108 -5.82 0.59 12.58
N ARG A 109 -4.75 0.79 13.34
CA ARG A 109 -4.80 1.45 14.66
C ARG A 109 -4.37 2.91 14.54
N SER A 110 -4.89 3.74 15.45
CA SER A 110 -4.57 5.16 15.50
C SER A 110 -3.06 5.38 15.69
N PRO A 111 -2.47 6.38 15.00
CA PRO A 111 -1.10 6.87 15.16
C PRO A 111 -0.63 7.10 16.61
N GLU A 112 -1.57 7.39 17.51
CA GLU A 112 -1.32 7.82 18.89
C GLU A 112 -1.02 6.65 19.84
N ALA A 113 -1.12 5.40 19.37
CA ALA A 113 -0.67 4.27 20.16
C ALA A 113 0.86 4.31 20.33
N PRO A 114 1.40 4.12 21.55
CA PRO A 114 2.85 4.24 21.84
C PRO A 114 3.75 3.25 21.07
N GLU A 115 3.16 2.32 20.32
CA GLU A 115 3.82 1.26 19.55
C GLU A 115 3.78 1.47 18.01
N ALA A 116 3.51 2.68 17.51
CA ALA A 116 3.38 2.91 16.08
C ALA A 116 4.62 2.43 15.27
N PRO A 117 4.42 1.69 14.15
CA PRO A 117 5.48 0.97 13.47
C PRO A 117 6.59 1.86 12.90
N LYS A 118 7.83 1.36 13.01
CA LYS A 118 9.10 2.05 12.69
C LYS A 118 9.41 2.22 11.19
N ALA A 119 8.58 1.69 10.29
CA ALA A 119 8.82 1.71 8.85
C ALA A 119 8.33 3.04 8.24
N ILE A 120 9.08 4.10 8.52
CA ILE A 120 8.85 5.42 7.93
C ILE A 120 9.60 5.47 6.58
N PRO A 121 8.97 5.96 5.47
CA PRO A 121 9.69 6.22 4.23
C PRO A 121 10.89 7.15 4.48
N ARG A 122 12.11 6.65 4.27
CA ARG A 122 13.36 7.42 4.35
C ARG A 122 13.46 8.45 3.23
N THR A 123 12.68 8.27 2.18
CA THR A 123 12.56 9.17 1.02
C THR A 123 12.03 10.56 1.38
N LEU A 124 11.40 10.73 2.54
CA LEU A 124 10.75 11.97 2.94
C LEU A 124 11.48 12.61 4.13
N ARG A 125 12.13 13.76 3.89
CA ARG A 125 12.65 14.62 4.98
C ARG A 125 11.55 15.11 5.94
N ILE A 126 10.29 15.08 5.51
CA ILE A 126 9.09 15.42 6.29
C ILE A 126 8.45 14.20 6.98
N ALA A 127 8.95 13.00 6.75
CA ALA A 127 8.39 11.78 7.35
C ALA A 127 8.35 11.78 8.89
N PRO A 128 9.24 12.49 9.61
CA PRO A 128 9.08 12.71 11.05
C PRO A 128 7.80 13.47 11.43
N MET A 129 7.20 14.25 10.53
CA MET A 129 5.96 15.01 10.77
C MET A 129 4.70 14.24 10.41
N LEU A 130 4.85 13.18 9.61
CA LEU A 130 3.78 12.24 9.26
C LEU A 130 3.81 11.00 10.16
N ARG A 131 4.47 11.13 11.34
CA ARG A 131 4.69 10.04 12.28
C ARG A 131 3.36 9.45 12.75
N GLY A 132 3.29 8.12 12.68
CA GLY A 132 2.13 7.33 13.10
C GLY A 132 1.03 7.19 12.06
N GLY A 133 1.05 7.93 10.95
CA GLY A 133 0.09 7.78 9.87
C GLY A 133 0.16 6.43 9.15
N ILE A 134 -0.92 6.06 8.45
CA ILE A 134 -1.01 4.86 7.62
C ILE A 134 -0.45 5.19 6.24
N PHE A 135 0.63 4.52 5.84
CA PHE A 135 1.28 4.71 4.55
C PHE A 135 0.79 3.69 3.52
N LEU A 136 0.28 4.19 2.39
CA LEU A 136 -0.13 3.40 1.24
C LEU A 136 0.58 3.88 -0.03
N ALA A 137 0.62 3.03 -1.06
CA ALA A 137 1.19 3.38 -2.36
C ALA A 137 0.30 2.91 -3.51
N GLU A 138 0.26 3.67 -4.61
CA GLU A 138 -0.47 3.24 -5.82
C GLU A 138 0.32 2.19 -6.64
N CYS A 139 1.62 2.05 -6.37
CA CYS A 139 2.49 1.07 -7.04
C CYS A 139 2.73 -0.14 -6.14
N SER A 140 2.48 -1.34 -6.65
CA SER A 140 2.77 -2.60 -5.96
C SER A 140 4.27 -2.73 -5.60
N SER A 141 5.16 -2.25 -6.48
CA SER A 141 6.61 -2.27 -6.28
C SER A 141 7.10 -1.32 -5.18
N LYS A 142 6.33 -0.27 -4.85
CA LYS A 142 6.66 0.60 -3.71
C LYS A 142 6.20 -0.02 -2.41
N ALA A 143 4.96 -0.52 -2.36
CA ALA A 143 4.46 -1.20 -1.17
C ALA A 143 5.34 -2.42 -0.81
N ASP A 144 5.81 -3.18 -1.81
CA ASP A 144 6.75 -4.30 -1.61
C ASP A 144 8.07 -3.91 -0.93
N GLU A 145 8.49 -2.63 -0.94
CA GLU A 145 9.67 -2.17 -0.17
C GLU A 145 9.46 -2.27 1.34
N TYR A 146 8.21 -2.22 1.79
CA TYR A 146 7.82 -2.32 3.19
C TYR A 146 7.34 -3.73 3.58
N SER A 147 7.23 -4.64 2.61
CA SER A 147 6.98 -6.05 2.89
C SER A 147 8.26 -6.71 3.40
N ASP A 148 8.37 -6.89 4.71
CA ASP A 148 9.40 -7.75 5.27
C ASP A 148 8.96 -9.23 5.17
N PRO A 149 9.79 -10.14 4.62
CA PRO A 149 9.62 -11.56 4.92
C PRO A 149 9.85 -11.75 6.42
N SER A 150 9.10 -12.66 7.05
CA SER A 150 9.19 -12.92 8.50
C SER A 150 10.65 -13.04 8.98
N PRO A 151 11.04 -12.40 10.10
CA PRO A 151 12.42 -12.42 10.58
C PRO A 151 12.92 -13.85 10.79
N GLY A 152 14.04 -14.19 10.15
CA GLY A 152 14.66 -15.51 10.22
C GLY A 152 14.64 -16.30 8.91
N GLU A 153 13.81 -15.93 7.94
CA GLU A 153 13.72 -16.64 6.66
C GLU A 153 13.93 -15.69 5.48
N ASN A 154 14.97 -15.96 4.69
CA ASN A 154 15.19 -15.34 3.37
C ASN A 154 14.14 -15.76 2.32
N LEU A 155 12.97 -16.25 2.76
CA LEU A 155 12.05 -16.98 1.92
C LEU A 155 10.66 -16.37 2.04
N THR A 156 10.18 -16.02 0.85
CA THR A 156 8.78 -15.93 0.49
C THR A 156 7.88 -16.93 1.24
N PRO A 157 6.59 -16.62 1.40
CA PRO A 157 5.89 -15.53 0.71
C PRO A 157 5.90 -14.19 1.45
N CYS A 158 5.87 -13.12 0.67
CA CYS A 158 5.68 -11.75 1.13
C CYS A 158 4.18 -11.40 1.13
N THR A 159 3.81 -10.35 1.89
CA THR A 159 2.43 -9.90 2.04
C THR A 159 2.21 -8.45 1.64
N LEU A 160 1.11 -8.19 0.93
CA LEU A 160 0.54 -6.87 0.72
C LEU A 160 -0.92 -6.89 1.18
N LEU A 161 -1.42 -5.75 1.67
CA LEU A 161 -2.85 -5.49 1.70
C LEU A 161 -3.22 -4.59 0.52
N LEU A 162 -4.36 -4.87 -0.12
CA LEU A 162 -4.99 -3.96 -1.06
C LEU A 162 -6.18 -3.33 -0.33
N CYS A 163 -6.10 -2.02 -0.14
CA CYS A 163 -7.03 -1.26 0.68
C CYS A 163 -7.90 -0.35 -0.18
N ARG A 164 -9.19 -0.26 0.14
CA ARG A 164 -10.02 0.90 -0.25
C ARG A 164 -9.64 2.05 0.67
N ALA A 165 -9.34 3.20 0.09
CA ALA A 165 -8.88 4.36 0.83
C ALA A 165 -9.68 5.61 0.44
N LEU A 166 -10.16 6.34 1.44
CA LEU A 166 -10.94 7.57 1.30
C LEU A 166 -10.02 8.78 1.37
N LEU A 167 -9.59 9.31 0.22
CA LEU A 167 -8.65 10.42 0.20
C LEU A 167 -9.26 11.77 0.62
N GLY A 168 -10.58 11.95 0.48
CA GLY A 168 -11.26 13.21 0.80
C GLY A 168 -10.63 14.40 0.08
N LYS A 169 -10.16 15.40 0.84
CA LYS A 169 -9.39 16.57 0.38
C LYS A 169 -7.88 16.36 0.63
N PRO A 170 -7.15 15.75 -0.32
CA PRO A 170 -5.73 15.49 -0.13
C PRO A 170 -4.87 16.76 -0.20
N LEU A 171 -4.03 16.94 0.82
CA LEU A 171 -2.88 17.85 0.78
C LEU A 171 -1.77 17.24 -0.08
N ARG A 172 -1.44 17.87 -1.21
CA ARG A 172 -0.37 17.38 -2.09
C ARG A 172 0.96 18.02 -1.70
N LEU A 173 1.94 17.19 -1.42
CA LEU A 173 3.32 17.58 -1.10
C LEU A 173 4.25 17.12 -2.23
N ARG A 174 5.27 17.94 -2.52
CA ARG A 174 6.27 17.67 -3.56
C ARG A 174 7.67 17.67 -2.98
N HIS A 175 8.65 17.11 -3.70
CA HIS A 175 10.04 17.18 -3.28
C HIS A 175 10.53 18.64 -3.19
N GLY A 176 11.31 18.95 -2.15
CA GLY A 176 11.90 20.27 -1.95
C GLY A 176 11.02 21.26 -1.18
N GLU A 177 9.79 20.89 -0.80
CA GLU A 177 8.98 21.74 0.08
C GLU A 177 9.63 21.90 1.46
N ARG A 178 9.70 23.16 1.92
CA ARG A 178 10.33 23.49 3.21
C ARG A 178 9.50 22.90 4.34
N ARG A 179 10.17 22.27 5.30
CA ARG A 179 9.55 21.62 6.46
C ARG A 179 8.53 22.50 7.19
N GLN A 180 8.86 23.77 7.42
CA GLN A 180 7.96 24.71 8.08
C GLN A 180 6.67 24.94 7.28
N ARG A 181 6.79 25.15 5.97
CA ARG A 181 5.62 25.30 5.09
C ARG A 181 4.73 24.07 5.09
N VAL A 182 5.32 22.87 5.10
CA VAL A 182 4.55 21.62 5.24
C VAL A 182 3.82 21.56 6.59
N LYS A 183 4.46 22.04 7.67
CA LYS A 183 3.84 22.11 9.00
C LYS A 183 2.64 23.04 8.98
N ASP A 184 2.84 24.26 8.50
CA ASP A 184 1.80 25.28 8.42
C ASP A 184 0.65 24.80 7.52
N MET A 185 0.97 24.10 6.43
CA MET A 185 -0.02 23.48 5.55
C MET A 185 -0.77 22.33 6.21
N LEU A 186 -0.14 21.48 7.02
CA LEU A 186 -0.84 20.42 7.75
C LEU A 186 -1.73 20.98 8.87
N GLU A 187 -1.30 22.05 9.53
CA GLU A 187 -2.08 22.71 10.59
C GLU A 187 -3.24 23.53 10.03
N ALA A 188 -3.05 24.18 8.87
CA ALA A 188 -4.07 25.02 8.25
C ALA A 188 -4.99 24.27 7.26
N ALA A 189 -4.46 23.27 6.55
CA ALA A 189 -5.28 22.48 5.64
C ALA A 189 -6.10 21.53 6.49
N GLN A 190 -7.42 21.76 6.51
CA GLN A 190 -8.41 20.75 6.88
C GLN A 190 -8.39 19.61 5.84
N ALA A 191 -7.24 18.96 5.71
CA ALA A 191 -6.95 17.94 4.73
C ALA A 191 -7.22 16.57 5.33
N ASP A 192 -7.98 15.76 4.59
CA ASP A 192 -8.35 14.42 5.04
C ASP A 192 -7.22 13.41 4.79
N SER A 193 -6.28 13.72 3.88
CA SER A 193 -5.12 12.87 3.59
C SER A 193 -3.95 13.66 3.05
N VAL A 194 -2.78 13.03 2.97
CA VAL A 194 -1.57 13.62 2.39
C VAL A 194 -1.12 12.78 1.20
N VAL A 195 -0.92 13.42 0.04
CA VAL A 195 -0.36 12.81 -1.17
C VAL A 195 1.05 13.30 -1.35
N VAL A 196 2.02 12.42 -1.17
CA VAL A 196 3.41 12.71 -1.46
C VAL A 196 3.70 12.31 -2.90
N ASP A 197 3.85 13.32 -3.76
CA ASP A 197 4.16 13.12 -5.17
C ASP A 197 5.65 13.34 -5.44
N LEU A 198 6.43 12.28 -5.28
CA LEU A 198 7.85 12.28 -5.63
C LEU A 198 8.10 11.84 -7.08
N GLU A 199 7.07 11.34 -7.77
CA GLU A 199 7.18 10.93 -9.17
C GLU A 199 7.44 12.15 -10.07
N SER A 200 6.69 13.23 -9.84
CA SER A 200 6.80 14.46 -10.62
C SER A 200 8.11 15.24 -10.41
N THR A 201 8.85 14.97 -9.33
CA THR A 201 9.98 15.82 -8.92
C THR A 201 11.33 15.12 -8.81
N CYS A 202 11.37 13.83 -8.48
CA CYS A 202 12.64 13.10 -8.38
C CYS A 202 12.55 11.68 -8.92
N HIS A 203 11.59 11.43 -9.82
CA HIS A 203 11.35 10.13 -10.44
C HIS A 203 11.25 9.01 -9.40
N SER A 204 10.58 9.26 -8.28
CA SER A 204 10.29 8.25 -7.25
C SER A 204 8.80 7.87 -7.30
N TYR A 205 8.24 7.31 -6.24
CA TYR A 205 6.86 6.87 -6.18
C TYR A 205 5.93 7.95 -5.63
N ARG A 206 4.63 7.80 -5.90
CA ARG A 206 3.58 8.51 -5.18
C ARG A 206 3.14 7.66 -3.98
N GLU A 207 3.15 8.28 -2.81
CA GLU A 207 2.75 7.68 -1.54
C GLU A 207 1.61 8.50 -0.92
N PHE A 208 0.79 7.83 -0.11
CA PHE A 208 -0.41 8.40 0.48
C PHE A 208 -0.38 8.15 1.98
N VAL A 209 -0.72 9.17 2.77
CA VAL A 209 -0.70 9.10 4.23
C VAL A 209 -2.06 9.48 4.78
N PHE A 210 -2.56 8.66 5.70
CA PHE A 210 -3.85 8.84 6.37
C PHE A 210 -3.62 8.92 7.88
N ALA A 211 -4.27 9.87 8.53
CA ALA A 211 -4.22 10.01 9.98
C ALA A 211 -5.34 9.20 10.65
N ASP A 212 -6.55 9.20 10.07
CA ASP A 212 -7.69 8.45 10.59
C ASP A 212 -7.72 7.02 10.02
N PRO A 213 -7.63 5.98 10.87
CA PRO A 213 -7.76 4.60 10.44
C PRO A 213 -9.08 4.24 9.76
N CYS A 214 -10.16 4.98 10.05
CA CYS A 214 -11.47 4.74 9.45
C CYS A 214 -11.50 5.08 7.95
N GLN A 215 -10.51 5.82 7.45
CA GLN A 215 -10.38 6.14 6.03
C GLN A 215 -9.80 5.00 5.19
N VAL A 216 -9.30 3.93 5.83
CA VAL A 216 -8.60 2.85 5.12
C VAL A 216 -9.19 1.50 5.50
N LEU A 217 -9.84 0.86 4.53
CA LEU A 217 -10.40 -0.48 4.67
C LEU A 217 -9.51 -1.50 3.93
N PRO A 218 -8.82 -2.42 4.64
CA PRO A 218 -8.11 -3.51 3.98
C PRO A 218 -9.13 -4.49 3.39
N GLU A 219 -9.23 -4.56 2.05
CA GLU A 219 -10.22 -5.41 1.38
C GLU A 219 -9.62 -6.73 0.90
N TYR A 220 -8.34 -6.75 0.52
CA TYR A 220 -7.68 -7.99 0.13
C TYR A 220 -6.35 -8.17 0.85
N LEU A 221 -6.08 -9.42 1.26
CA LEU A 221 -4.76 -9.91 1.60
C LEU A 221 -4.14 -10.56 0.37
N LEU A 222 -2.94 -10.11 -0.03
CA LEU A 222 -2.19 -10.67 -1.15
C LEU A 222 -0.93 -11.34 -0.64
N VAL A 223 -0.80 -12.64 -0.92
CA VAL A 223 0.38 -13.45 -0.62
C VAL A 223 1.12 -13.67 -1.93
N TYR A 224 2.39 -13.27 -2.01
CA TYR A 224 3.13 -13.26 -3.28
C TYR A 224 4.59 -13.63 -3.12
N GLU A 225 5.24 -13.86 -4.26
CA GLU A 225 6.67 -14.08 -4.38
C GLU A 225 7.35 -13.03 -5.24
N ARG A 226 8.59 -12.73 -4.90
CA ARG A 226 9.48 -11.88 -5.70
C ARG A 226 10.17 -12.72 -6.78
N ILE A 227 9.96 -12.39 -8.05
CA ILE A 227 10.63 -13.06 -9.17
C ILE A 227 11.86 -12.26 -9.57
N PHE A 228 13.06 -12.84 -9.40
CA PHE A 228 14.32 -12.21 -9.78
C PHE A 228 14.83 -12.71 -11.15
N ARG A 229 15.80 -12.02 -11.75
CA ARG A 229 16.55 -12.60 -12.89
C ARG A 229 17.30 -13.83 -12.38
N SER A 230 17.18 -14.96 -13.07
CA SER A 230 18.13 -16.05 -12.91
C SER A 230 19.53 -15.53 -13.24
N LYS A 231 20.52 -15.89 -12.41
CA LYS A 231 21.91 -15.73 -12.84
C LYS A 231 22.09 -16.63 -14.08
N PRO A 232 22.72 -16.15 -15.17
CA PRO A 232 23.07 -17.05 -16.26
C PRO A 232 23.87 -18.22 -15.68
N LYS A 233 23.53 -19.45 -16.07
CA LYS A 233 24.37 -20.61 -15.74
C LYS A 233 25.75 -20.31 -16.31
N LYS A 234 26.76 -20.20 -15.44
CA LYS A 234 28.14 -20.27 -15.89
C LYS A 234 28.34 -21.71 -16.36
N TRP A 235 28.55 -21.86 -17.67
CA TRP A 235 29.02 -23.10 -18.26
C TRP A 235 30.51 -23.25 -17.98
#